data_AF-A0A0T9UYP5-F1
#
_entry.id   AF-A0A0T9UYP5-F1
#
_cell.length_a   1.000
_cell.length_b   1.000
_cell.length_c   1.000
_cell.angle_alpha   90.00
_cell.angle_beta   90.00
_cell.angle_gamma   90.00
#
_symmetry.space_group_name_H-M   'P 1'
#
loop_
_entity.id
_entity.type
_entity.pdbx_description
1 polymer ?
#
loop_
_entity_poly.entity_id
_entity_poly.type
_entity_poly.pdbx_seq_one_letter_code
_entity_poly.pdbx_strand_id
1 'polypeptide(L)'
;MTVTIKYDSQFADYTLTSYTHEWAEKHGDITEVARTARKYGQFEGGSAFEGTKYILPSSHNGGTGMVVEGDLKYSFMPQHTFFGKMESLELGEGIINNPDGVGQQLSEVQLKLSGLDITGEFDPAKQMSENHEGEMHKATYGLMRGNADPLLEILKAKGIETTTPLKDMAIASQFTDTMADAPIVDTVGVYEDSEGMLMAA
;
A
#
# COMPACT_ATOMS: atom_id res chain seq x y z
N MET A 1 -5.86 0.61 -16.98
CA MET A 1 -6.56 1.53 -16.06
C MET A 1 -5.73 2.80 -15.95
N THR A 2 -6.31 3.92 -15.51
CA THR A 2 -5.55 5.17 -15.30
C THR A 2 -4.98 5.19 -13.88
N VAL A 3 -3.72 5.58 -13.73
CA VAL A 3 -3.09 5.71 -12.42
C VAL A 3 -3.70 6.88 -11.66
N THR A 4 -4.03 6.66 -10.39
CA THR A 4 -4.52 7.70 -9.47
C THR A 4 -3.72 7.67 -8.18
N ILE A 5 -3.55 8.84 -7.57
CA ILE A 5 -2.80 9.01 -6.31
C ILE A 5 -3.74 9.58 -5.26
N LYS A 6 -3.68 9.03 -4.04
CA LYS A 6 -4.21 9.68 -2.85
C LYS A 6 -3.11 9.96 -1.85
N TYR A 7 -3.21 11.09 -1.16
CA TYR A 7 -2.18 11.52 -0.21
C TYR A 7 -2.80 12.15 1.04
N ASP A 8 -2.12 11.99 2.18
CA ASP A 8 -2.49 12.67 3.41
C ASP A 8 -2.17 14.16 3.34
N SER A 9 -3.05 14.99 3.91
CA SER A 9 -2.98 16.45 3.82
C SER A 9 -1.63 17.05 4.22
N GLN A 10 -0.92 16.42 5.16
CA GLN A 10 0.40 16.89 5.62
C GLN A 10 1.48 16.81 4.52
N PHE A 11 1.25 15.99 3.49
CA PHE A 11 2.16 15.81 2.35
C PHE A 11 1.72 16.59 1.10
N ALA A 12 0.78 17.53 1.20
CA ALA A 12 0.29 18.30 0.06
C ALA A 12 1.40 19.01 -0.74
N ASP A 13 2.40 19.54 -0.05
CA ASP A 13 3.56 20.23 -0.65
C ASP A 13 4.71 19.29 -1.03
N TYR A 14 4.61 18.00 -0.69
CA TYR A 14 5.60 17.00 -1.08
C TYR A 14 5.39 16.60 -2.53
N THR A 15 6.46 16.11 -3.16
CA THR A 15 6.42 15.44 -4.45
C THR A 15 6.44 13.93 -4.22
N LEU A 16 6.08 13.12 -5.22
CA LEU A 16 6.30 11.66 -5.13
C LEU A 16 7.76 11.34 -4.83
N THR A 17 8.69 12.04 -5.48
CA THR A 17 10.14 11.86 -5.28
C THR A 17 10.52 12.13 -3.82
N SER A 18 10.21 13.32 -3.29
CA SER A 18 10.60 13.69 -1.93
C SER A 18 9.95 12.82 -0.86
N TYR A 19 8.65 12.53 -0.98
CA TYR A 19 7.94 11.68 -0.02
C TYR A 19 8.49 10.25 -0.02
N THR A 20 8.62 9.62 -1.19
CA THR A 20 9.06 8.22 -1.26
C THR A 20 10.51 8.04 -0.81
N HIS A 21 11.40 8.99 -1.08
CA HIS A 21 12.77 8.96 -0.54
C HIS A 21 12.79 9.06 0.98
N GLU A 22 12.06 10.01 1.56
CA GLU A 22 11.98 10.15 3.02
C GLU A 22 11.38 8.90 3.67
N TRP A 23 10.30 8.37 3.09
CA TRP A 23 9.69 7.13 3.54
C TRP A 23 10.68 5.96 3.48
N ALA A 24 11.42 5.81 2.37
CA ALA A 24 12.35 4.71 2.16
C ALA A 24 13.56 4.79 3.11
N GLU A 25 14.10 5.99 3.35
CA GLU A 25 15.16 6.23 4.32
C GLU A 25 14.69 5.86 5.73
N LYS A 26 13.46 6.26 6.12
CA LYS A 26 12.86 5.89 7.41
C LYS A 26 12.54 4.39 7.50
N HIS A 27 12.16 3.75 6.39
CA HIS A 27 11.91 2.31 6.32
C HIS A 27 13.20 1.49 6.51
N GLY A 28 14.30 2.00 5.95
CA GLY A 28 15.65 1.47 6.10
C GLY A 28 15.93 0.19 5.31
N ASP A 29 17.20 -0.14 5.16
CA ASP A 29 17.63 -1.36 4.46
C ASP A 29 17.42 -2.59 5.35
N ILE A 30 16.52 -3.51 4.95
CA ILE A 30 16.29 -4.78 5.65
C ILE A 30 17.58 -5.60 5.88
N THR A 31 18.58 -5.46 5.00
CA THR A 31 19.82 -6.23 5.08
C THR A 31 20.77 -5.76 6.18
N GLU A 32 20.61 -4.52 6.65
CA GLU A 32 21.39 -3.96 7.77
C GLU A 32 20.89 -4.47 9.13
N VAL A 33 19.68 -5.03 9.18
CA VAL A 33 19.11 -5.65 10.38
C VAL A 33 19.58 -7.10 10.50
N ALA A 34 19.83 -7.56 11.74
CA ALA A 34 20.15 -8.95 12.02
C ALA A 34 19.05 -9.89 11.49
N ARG A 35 19.44 -11.02 10.86
CA ARG A 35 18.51 -11.93 10.18
C ARG A 35 17.33 -12.39 11.04
N THR A 36 17.53 -12.53 12.35
CA THR A 36 16.51 -12.95 13.33
C THR A 36 15.49 -11.87 13.67
N ALA A 37 15.80 -10.61 13.40
CA ALA A 37 14.94 -9.46 13.67
C ALA A 37 14.30 -8.88 12.39
N ARG A 38 14.69 -9.38 11.21
CA ARG A 38 14.10 -8.97 9.93
C ARG A 38 12.64 -9.39 9.84
N LYS A 39 11.82 -8.46 9.40
CA LYS A 39 10.43 -8.71 9.04
C LYS A 39 10.36 -8.80 7.51
N TYR A 40 10.03 -9.99 7.00
CA TYR A 40 9.98 -10.27 5.56
C TYR A 40 8.58 -10.10 4.96
N GLY A 41 7.69 -9.43 5.69
CA GLY A 41 6.31 -9.26 5.31
C GLY A 41 5.47 -10.54 5.35
N GLN A 42 4.21 -10.40 5.01
CA GLN A 42 3.22 -11.46 5.02
C GLN A 42 2.25 -11.30 3.86
N PHE A 43 1.88 -12.42 3.23
CA PHE A 43 0.83 -12.49 2.22
C PHE A 43 -0.53 -12.73 2.86
N GLU A 44 -1.56 -12.17 2.23
CA GLU A 44 -2.97 -12.36 2.55
C GLU A 44 -3.80 -12.64 1.30
N GLY A 45 -4.93 -13.33 1.47
CA GLY A 45 -5.79 -13.72 0.35
C GLY A 45 -5.23 -14.87 -0.51
N GLY A 46 -4.26 -15.63 0.00
CA GLY A 46 -3.63 -16.74 -0.71
C GLY A 46 -2.88 -17.70 0.23
N SER A 47 -1.66 -18.08 -0.14
CA SER A 47 -0.80 -18.98 0.63
C SER A 47 0.42 -18.24 1.22
N ALA A 48 1.41 -18.98 1.73
CA ALA A 48 2.58 -18.38 2.39
C ALA A 48 3.44 -17.50 1.45
N PHE A 49 3.37 -17.71 0.14
CA PHE A 49 4.22 -17.02 -0.86
C PHE A 49 3.43 -16.46 -2.05
N GLU A 50 2.11 -16.40 -1.94
CA GLU A 50 1.24 -15.78 -2.95
C GLU A 50 -0.03 -15.25 -2.30
N GLY A 51 -0.63 -14.23 -2.89
CA GLY A 51 -1.88 -13.67 -2.39
C GLY A 51 -2.30 -12.42 -3.13
N THR A 52 -3.39 -11.82 -2.68
CA THR A 52 -3.92 -10.58 -3.24
C THR A 52 -3.36 -9.35 -2.55
N LYS A 53 -2.74 -9.53 -1.38
CA LYS A 53 -2.14 -8.47 -0.58
C LYS A 53 -0.84 -8.95 0.04
N TYR A 54 0.15 -8.07 0.13
CA TYR A 54 1.41 -8.27 0.82
C TYR A 54 1.72 -7.06 1.71
N ILE A 55 1.86 -7.29 3.01
CA ILE A 55 2.17 -6.25 4.00
C ILE A 55 3.63 -6.41 4.42
N LEU A 56 4.39 -5.32 4.37
CA LEU A 56 5.77 -5.27 4.85
C LEU A 56 5.96 -4.17 5.90
N PRO A 57 6.14 -4.52 7.17
CA PRO A 57 6.64 -3.59 8.18
C PRO A 57 8.14 -3.34 8.04
N SER A 58 8.58 -2.15 8.42
CA SER A 58 10.01 -1.87 8.60
C SER A 58 10.63 -2.88 9.57
N SER A 59 11.80 -3.40 9.18
CA SER A 59 12.65 -4.22 10.04
C SER A 59 13.42 -3.38 11.06
N HIS A 60 13.42 -2.06 10.88
CA HIS A 60 13.94 -1.10 11.83
C HIS A 60 12.82 -0.64 12.78
N ASN A 61 13.17 0.08 13.85
CA ASN A 61 12.20 0.66 14.77
C ASN A 61 11.46 1.89 14.18
N GLY A 62 11.45 2.04 12.85
CA GLY A 62 10.98 3.24 12.13
C GLY A 62 9.46 3.38 12.00
N GLY A 63 8.68 2.38 12.40
CA GLY A 63 7.20 2.45 12.38
C GLY A 63 6.55 2.44 11.00
N THR A 64 7.31 2.62 9.91
CA THR A 64 6.78 2.61 8.54
C THR A 64 6.36 1.22 8.10
N GLY A 65 5.40 1.19 7.17
CA GLY A 65 4.94 -0.02 6.51
C GLY A 65 4.53 0.24 5.07
N MET A 66 4.60 -0.81 4.27
CA MET A 66 4.16 -0.84 2.87
C MET A 66 3.08 -1.91 2.73
N VAL A 67 2.03 -1.61 1.96
CA VAL A 67 1.02 -2.60 1.54
C VAL A 67 0.97 -2.61 0.03
N VAL A 68 1.14 -3.79 -0.56
CA VAL A 68 1.01 -4.03 -1.99
C VAL A 68 -0.25 -4.84 -2.23
N GLU A 69 -1.09 -4.47 -3.19
CA GLU A 69 -2.23 -5.28 -3.62
C GLU A 69 -2.18 -5.58 -5.12
N GLY A 70 -2.67 -6.76 -5.51
CA GLY A 70 -2.70 -7.22 -6.89
C GLY A 70 -2.72 -8.75 -7.00
N ASP A 71 -2.01 -9.31 -7.99
CA ASP A 71 -1.73 -10.76 -8.09
C ASP A 71 -0.26 -10.97 -7.72
N LEU A 72 0.00 -11.32 -6.47
CA LEU A 72 1.34 -11.23 -5.89
C LEU A 72 1.90 -12.62 -5.66
N LYS A 73 3.13 -12.87 -6.11
CA LYS A 73 3.80 -14.17 -5.97
C LYS A 73 5.27 -13.97 -5.61
N TYR A 74 5.80 -14.92 -4.85
CA TYR A 74 7.20 -14.95 -4.45
C TYR A 74 7.80 -16.34 -4.68
N SER A 75 8.91 -16.40 -5.40
CA SER A 75 9.51 -17.68 -5.82
C SER A 75 10.21 -18.43 -4.67
N PHE A 76 10.37 -17.80 -3.50
CA PHE A 76 11.18 -18.28 -2.39
C PHE A 76 12.57 -18.78 -2.87
N MET A 77 13.11 -19.85 -2.28
CA MET A 77 14.40 -20.40 -2.65
C MET A 77 14.38 -21.07 -4.03
N PRO A 78 15.46 -20.94 -4.83
CA PRO A 78 16.72 -20.27 -4.48
C PRO A 78 16.80 -18.80 -4.93
N GLN A 79 15.89 -18.33 -5.77
CA GLN A 79 16.07 -17.06 -6.50
C GLN A 79 15.44 -15.83 -5.82
N HIS A 80 14.49 -16.03 -4.90
CA HIS A 80 13.85 -14.96 -4.14
C HIS A 80 13.27 -13.81 -5.01
N THR A 81 12.60 -14.16 -6.11
CA THR A 81 11.98 -13.18 -7.02
C THR A 81 10.55 -12.87 -6.57
N PHE A 82 10.19 -11.58 -6.55
CA PHE A 82 8.83 -11.10 -6.30
C PHE A 82 8.22 -10.73 -7.65
N PHE A 83 7.13 -11.39 -8.02
CA PHE A 83 6.60 -11.37 -9.39
C PHE A 83 5.06 -11.40 -9.37
N GLY A 84 4.47 -11.35 -10.57
CA GLY A 84 3.05 -11.14 -10.77
C GLY A 84 2.76 -9.67 -11.12
N LYS A 85 1.76 -9.09 -10.46
CA LYS A 85 1.20 -7.79 -10.79
C LYS A 85 0.85 -6.98 -9.55
N MET A 86 1.41 -5.77 -9.45
CA MET A 86 1.03 -4.73 -8.50
C MET A 86 0.00 -3.80 -9.13
N GLU A 87 -1.19 -3.78 -8.54
CA GLU A 87 -2.29 -2.90 -8.91
C GLU A 87 -2.33 -1.65 -8.02
N SER A 88 -2.00 -1.80 -6.74
CA SER A 88 -1.91 -0.70 -5.78
C SER A 88 -0.70 -0.81 -4.86
N LEU A 89 -0.22 0.34 -4.39
CA LEU A 89 0.81 0.47 -3.38
C LEU A 89 0.37 1.52 -2.37
N GLU A 90 0.36 1.16 -1.09
CA GLU A 90 0.18 2.07 0.03
C GLU A 90 1.48 2.18 0.81
N LEU A 91 1.87 3.41 1.13
CA LEU A 91 2.98 3.74 2.00
C LEU A 91 2.44 4.54 3.18
N GLY A 92 2.95 4.25 4.37
CA GLY A 92 2.54 4.95 5.57
C GLY A 92 3.19 4.41 6.82
N GLU A 93 2.49 4.57 7.94
CA GLU A 93 2.96 4.25 9.28
C GLU A 93 1.95 3.42 10.07
N GLY A 94 2.51 2.60 10.97
CA GLY A 94 1.79 1.71 11.87
C GLY A 94 1.13 0.56 11.13
N ILE A 95 1.54 -0.68 11.43
CA ILE A 95 0.81 -1.87 10.95
C ILE A 95 -0.01 -2.40 12.11
N ILE A 96 -1.32 -2.46 11.88
CA ILE A 96 -2.31 -2.94 12.83
C ILE A 96 -3.07 -4.12 12.24
N ASN A 97 -3.64 -4.96 13.10
CA ASN A 97 -4.56 -5.99 12.66
C ASN A 97 -5.88 -5.34 12.22
N ASN A 98 -6.54 -5.95 11.24
CA ASN A 98 -7.88 -5.53 10.84
C ASN A 98 -8.86 -5.69 12.02
N PRO A 99 -9.92 -4.86 12.11
CA PRO A 99 -10.87 -4.90 13.22
C PRO A 99 -11.60 -6.24 13.39
N ASP A 100 -11.76 -7.00 12.31
CA ASP A 100 -12.35 -8.34 12.30
C ASP A 100 -11.36 -9.43 12.76
N GLY A 101 -10.12 -9.05 13.07
CA GLY A 101 -9.04 -9.93 13.50
C GLY A 101 -8.38 -10.71 12.36
N VAL A 102 -8.77 -10.47 11.10
CA VAL A 102 -8.25 -11.21 9.94
C VAL A 102 -7.45 -10.28 9.05
N GLY A 103 -6.14 -10.46 9.04
CA GLY A 103 -5.21 -9.70 8.23
C GLY A 103 -4.78 -8.36 8.86
N GLN A 104 -4.06 -7.56 8.09
CA GLN A 104 -3.40 -6.35 8.54
C GLN A 104 -3.59 -5.18 7.56
N GLN A 105 -3.42 -3.98 8.09
CA GLN A 105 -3.47 -2.73 7.33
C GLN A 105 -2.54 -1.68 7.95
N LEU A 106 -2.32 -0.60 7.21
CA LEU A 106 -1.71 0.60 7.75
C LEU A 106 -2.73 1.36 8.62
N SER A 107 -2.34 1.76 9.82
CA SER A 107 -3.16 2.66 10.64
C SER A 107 -3.16 4.08 10.09
N GLU A 108 -2.03 4.50 9.50
CA GLU A 108 -1.85 5.83 8.91
C GLU A 108 -1.38 5.66 7.46
N VAL A 109 -2.34 5.55 6.55
CA VAL A 109 -2.05 5.59 5.11
C VAL A 109 -1.69 7.02 4.73
N GLN A 110 -0.46 7.23 4.28
CA GLN A 110 0.07 8.55 3.95
C GLN A 110 0.09 8.80 2.44
N LEU A 111 0.35 7.76 1.64
CA LEU A 111 0.32 7.79 0.19
C LEU A 111 -0.29 6.48 -0.33
N LYS A 112 -1.22 6.57 -1.28
CA LYS A 112 -1.76 5.43 -2.03
C LYS A 112 -1.66 5.69 -3.52
N LEU A 113 -0.98 4.81 -4.23
CA LEU A 113 -0.99 4.75 -5.69
C LEU A 113 -1.91 3.59 -6.11
N SER A 114 -2.76 3.81 -7.11
CA SER A 114 -3.71 2.82 -7.60
C SER A 114 -3.72 2.77 -9.12
N GLY A 115 -4.01 1.60 -9.69
CA GLY A 115 -3.97 1.37 -11.13
C GLY A 115 -2.56 1.35 -11.70
N LEU A 116 -1.56 0.95 -10.89
CA LEU A 116 -0.13 1.02 -11.23
C LEU A 116 0.27 0.15 -12.42
N ASP A 117 -0.37 -1.02 -12.59
CA ASP A 117 -0.07 -1.97 -13.66
C ASP A 117 1.44 -2.27 -13.75
N ILE A 118 2.09 -2.46 -12.59
CA ILE A 118 3.51 -2.84 -12.49
C ILE A 118 3.57 -4.36 -12.49
N THR A 119 4.28 -4.94 -13.46
CA THR A 119 4.32 -6.38 -13.66
C THR A 119 5.73 -6.93 -13.57
N GLY A 120 5.86 -8.22 -13.25
CA GLY A 120 7.10 -8.95 -13.34
C GLY A 120 6.82 -10.42 -13.55
N GLU A 121 7.60 -11.06 -14.41
CA GLU A 121 7.49 -12.49 -14.68
C GLU A 121 8.60 -13.25 -13.96
N PHE A 122 8.34 -14.52 -13.69
CA PHE A 122 9.35 -15.42 -13.14
C PHE A 122 9.46 -16.67 -14.01
N ASP A 123 10.67 -16.97 -14.46
CA ASP A 123 11.00 -18.18 -15.19
C ASP A 123 12.07 -18.97 -14.42
N PRO A 124 11.75 -20.17 -13.87
CA PRO A 124 12.71 -20.95 -13.10
C PRO A 124 13.91 -21.43 -13.90
N ALA A 125 13.85 -21.40 -15.24
CA ALA A 125 14.97 -21.75 -16.12
C ALA A 125 15.97 -20.60 -16.32
N LYS A 126 15.58 -19.36 -16.03
CA LYS A 126 16.45 -18.17 -16.14
C LYS A 126 17.31 -17.97 -14.90
N GLN A 127 18.39 -17.21 -15.07
CA GLN A 127 19.24 -16.82 -13.96
C GLN A 127 18.51 -15.85 -13.02
N MET A 128 18.90 -15.87 -11.74
CA MET A 128 18.37 -14.96 -10.72
C MET A 128 18.46 -13.50 -11.14
N SER A 129 19.60 -13.08 -11.70
CA SER A 129 19.78 -11.70 -12.17
C SER A 129 18.78 -11.31 -13.26
N GLU A 130 18.39 -12.23 -14.13
CA GLU A 130 17.40 -11.96 -15.19
C GLU A 130 15.98 -11.87 -14.62
N ASN A 131 15.61 -12.76 -13.70
CA ASN A 131 14.31 -12.71 -13.03
C ASN A 131 14.17 -11.47 -12.14
N HIS A 132 15.29 -10.94 -11.63
CA HIS A 132 15.32 -9.73 -10.79
C HIS A 132 15.14 -8.44 -11.59
N GLU A 133 15.19 -8.48 -12.93
CA GLU A 133 14.95 -7.30 -13.77
C GLU A 133 13.45 -6.95 -13.96
N GLY A 134 12.53 -7.78 -13.47
CA GLY A 134 11.10 -7.47 -13.50
C GLY A 134 10.76 -6.22 -12.68
N GLU A 135 9.89 -5.35 -13.21
CA GLU A 135 9.50 -4.10 -12.54
C GLU A 135 8.93 -4.37 -11.14
N MET A 136 8.09 -5.39 -11.02
CA MET A 136 7.54 -5.86 -9.75
C MET A 136 8.63 -6.14 -8.69
N HIS A 137 9.66 -6.89 -9.09
CA HIS A 137 10.74 -7.23 -8.17
C HIS A 137 11.54 -5.99 -7.79
N LYS A 138 11.95 -5.19 -8.78
CA LYS A 138 12.78 -4.00 -8.55
C LYS A 138 12.08 -2.97 -7.68
N ALA A 139 10.80 -2.68 -7.94
CA ALA A 139 10.03 -1.73 -7.15
C ALA A 139 9.91 -2.18 -5.68
N THR A 140 9.39 -3.38 -5.45
CA THR A 140 9.16 -3.87 -4.08
C THR A 140 10.47 -4.11 -3.34
N TYR A 141 11.46 -4.73 -3.98
CA TYR A 141 12.74 -5.00 -3.34
C TYR A 141 13.56 -3.72 -3.12
N GLY A 142 13.47 -2.73 -4.01
CA GLY A 142 14.06 -1.41 -3.78
C GLY A 142 13.55 -0.79 -2.48
N LEU A 143 12.22 -0.71 -2.31
CA LEU A 143 11.61 -0.19 -1.09
C LEU A 143 11.99 -1.00 0.17
N MET A 144 12.05 -2.33 0.07
CA MET A 144 12.55 -3.21 1.14
C MET A 144 14.00 -2.89 1.57
N ARG A 145 14.80 -2.39 0.65
CA ARG A 145 16.20 -2.00 0.85
C ARG A 145 16.34 -0.52 1.22
N GLY A 146 15.24 0.18 1.51
CA GLY A 146 15.26 1.61 1.81
C GLY A 146 15.65 2.47 0.60
N ASN A 147 15.43 1.98 -0.63
CA ASN A 147 15.74 2.69 -1.86
C ASN A 147 14.48 2.91 -2.71
N ALA A 148 14.07 4.17 -2.88
CA ALA A 148 12.92 4.55 -3.69
C ALA A 148 13.22 4.66 -5.20
N ASP A 149 14.49 4.74 -5.62
CA ASP A 149 14.87 5.00 -7.01
C ASP A 149 14.22 4.02 -8.00
N PRO A 150 14.23 2.69 -7.78
CA PRO A 150 13.66 1.75 -8.74
C PRO A 150 12.16 1.99 -8.97
N LEU A 151 11.39 2.28 -7.90
CA LEU A 151 9.98 2.61 -8.04
C LEU A 151 9.81 3.90 -8.85
N LEU A 152 10.55 4.95 -8.50
CA LEU A 152 10.44 6.26 -9.15
C LEU A 152 10.81 6.20 -10.65
N GLU A 153 11.82 5.42 -11.01
CA GLU A 153 12.18 5.18 -12.41
C GLU A 153 11.07 4.46 -13.18
N ILE A 154 10.44 3.45 -12.57
CA ILE A 154 9.29 2.74 -13.16
C ILE A 154 8.10 3.68 -13.35
N LEU A 155 7.79 4.52 -12.35
CA LEU A 155 6.70 5.50 -12.45
C LEU A 155 6.96 6.51 -13.58
N LYS A 156 8.18 7.04 -13.68
CA LYS A 156 8.60 7.94 -14.77
C LYS A 156 8.49 7.27 -16.14
N ALA A 157 8.92 6.01 -16.26
CA ALA A 157 8.81 5.24 -17.50
C ALA A 157 7.35 5.03 -17.94
N LYS A 158 6.42 4.97 -16.98
CA LYS A 158 4.97 4.95 -17.23
C LYS A 158 4.36 6.33 -17.48
N GLY A 159 5.17 7.40 -17.56
CA GLY A 159 4.72 8.75 -17.85
C GLY A 159 4.13 9.50 -16.65
N ILE A 160 4.37 9.01 -15.43
CA ILE A 160 3.95 9.68 -14.19
C ILE A 160 5.02 10.68 -13.80
N GLU A 161 4.64 11.95 -13.71
CA GLU A 161 5.53 13.00 -13.19
C GLU A 161 5.73 12.83 -11.68
N THR A 162 6.97 12.90 -11.20
CA THR A 162 7.29 12.61 -9.79
C THR A 162 7.81 13.81 -9.02
N THR A 163 8.01 14.96 -9.67
CA THR A 163 8.60 16.17 -9.07
C THR A 163 7.61 17.32 -8.91
N THR A 164 6.37 17.16 -9.39
CA THR A 164 5.28 18.11 -9.10
C THR A 164 4.77 17.89 -7.67
N PRO A 165 4.48 18.95 -6.90
CA PRO A 165 3.83 18.80 -5.60
C PRO A 165 2.49 18.06 -5.71
N LEU A 166 2.19 17.18 -4.76
CA LEU A 166 1.03 16.29 -4.78
C LEU A 166 -0.29 17.06 -4.92
N LYS A 167 -0.41 18.23 -4.28
CA LYS A 167 -1.59 19.11 -4.41
C LYS A 167 -1.81 19.67 -5.83
N ASP A 168 -0.76 19.73 -6.63
CA ASP A 168 -0.78 20.32 -7.97
C ASP A 168 -0.83 19.23 -9.07
N MET A 169 -0.76 17.94 -8.69
CA MET A 169 -0.83 16.82 -9.63
C MET A 169 -2.28 16.52 -10.05
N ALA A 170 -2.55 16.55 -11.36
CA ALA A 170 -3.89 16.30 -11.89
C ALA A 170 -4.45 14.90 -11.58
N ILE A 171 -3.59 13.92 -11.35
CA ILE A 171 -3.96 12.53 -11.02
C ILE A 171 -3.99 12.27 -9.50
N ALA A 172 -3.72 13.30 -8.69
CA ALA A 172 -3.69 13.19 -7.24
C ALA A 172 -4.89 13.87 -6.59
N SER A 173 -5.35 13.32 -5.48
CA SER A 173 -6.38 13.91 -4.64
C SER A 173 -6.07 13.65 -3.17
N GLN A 174 -6.25 14.64 -2.31
CA GLN A 174 -6.07 14.44 -0.88
C GLN A 174 -7.05 13.37 -0.35
N PHE A 175 -6.65 12.61 0.67
CA PHE A 175 -7.61 11.87 1.48
C PHE A 175 -8.62 12.85 2.07
N THR A 176 -9.89 12.61 1.81
CA THR A 176 -10.98 13.31 2.48
C THR A 176 -11.16 12.69 3.86
N ASP A 177 -11.25 13.52 4.90
CA ASP A 177 -11.73 13.11 6.22
C ASP A 177 -13.17 12.59 6.08
N THR A 178 -13.35 11.32 5.73
CA THR A 178 -14.66 10.67 5.73
C THR A 178 -15.02 10.31 7.18
N MET A 179 -15.25 11.35 7.97
CA MET A 179 -16.19 11.38 9.09
C MET A 179 -17.37 12.32 8.79
N ALA A 180 -17.46 12.92 7.59
CA ALA A 180 -18.47 13.93 7.26
C ALA A 180 -19.51 13.53 6.19
N ASP A 181 -19.43 12.33 5.60
CA ASP A 181 -20.33 11.93 4.49
C ASP A 181 -21.03 10.58 4.74
N ALA A 182 -21.40 10.32 6.00
CA ALA A 182 -22.54 9.47 6.24
C ALA A 182 -23.78 10.24 5.76
N PRO A 183 -24.64 9.67 4.89
CA PRO A 183 -25.87 10.35 4.51
C PRO A 183 -26.66 10.63 5.79
N ILE A 184 -26.86 11.91 6.11
CA ILE A 184 -27.89 12.31 7.06
C ILE A 184 -29.20 11.85 6.42
N VAL A 185 -29.71 10.72 6.87
CA VAL A 185 -31.08 10.31 6.58
C VAL A 185 -31.94 11.32 7.32
N ASP A 186 -32.40 12.34 6.59
CA ASP A 186 -33.45 13.23 7.05
C ASP A 186 -34.75 12.41 7.05
N THR A 187 -35.03 11.73 8.17
CA THR A 187 -36.32 11.07 8.41
C THR A 187 -37.40 12.15 8.58
N VAL A 188 -37.88 12.66 7.46
CA VAL A 188 -39.13 13.39 7.38
C VAL A 188 -40.24 12.38 7.10
N GLY A 189 -41.03 12.04 8.12
CA GLY A 189 -42.09 11.05 7.97
C GLY A 189 -42.96 10.81 9.20
N VAL A 190 -43.73 11.84 9.57
CA VAL A 190 -45.07 11.79 10.20
C VAL A 190 -45.25 11.03 11.52
N TYR A 191 -45.49 11.80 12.59
CA TYR A 191 -46.19 11.34 13.78
C TYR A 191 -47.63 10.93 13.39
N GLU A 192 -47.93 9.64 13.43
CA GLU A 192 -49.31 9.19 13.67
C GLU A 192 -49.42 8.76 15.14
N ASP A 193 -49.93 9.70 15.91
CA ASP A 193 -50.49 9.50 17.23
C ASP A 193 -51.64 8.48 17.13
N SER A 194 -51.50 7.34 17.78
CA SER A 194 -52.66 6.53 18.17
C SER A 194 -52.37 5.85 19.49
N GLU A 195 -52.85 6.53 20.53
CA GLU A 195 -53.12 6.01 21.86
C GLU A 195 -53.66 4.56 21.84
N GLY A 196 -53.15 3.75 22.77
CA GLY A 196 -53.63 2.40 22.98
C GLY A 196 -53.00 1.75 24.21
N MET A 197 -53.26 2.33 25.38
CA MET A 197 -53.14 1.65 26.68
C MET A 197 -53.64 0.20 26.60
N LEU A 198 -52.99 -0.72 27.31
CA LEU A 198 -53.66 -1.62 28.27
C LEU A 198 -52.65 -2.42 29.12
N MET A 199 -52.61 -2.01 30.39
CA MET A 199 -52.29 -2.62 31.68
C MET A 199 -51.82 -4.08 31.82
N ALA A 200 -50.99 -4.23 32.85
CA ALA A 200 -50.50 -5.44 33.50
C ALA A 200 -51.57 -6.40 34.06
N ALA A 201 -51.19 -7.67 34.19
CA ALA A 201 -51.47 -8.57 35.32
C ALA A 201 -50.41 -9.70 35.34
#